data_AF-A0A7V8BN61-F1
#
_entry.id   AF-A0A7V8BN61-F1
#
_cell.length_a   1.000
_cell.length_b   1.000
_cell.length_c   1.000
_cell.angle_alpha   90.00
_cell.angle_beta   90.00
_cell.angle_gamma   90.00
#
_symmetry.space_group_name_H-M   'P 1'
#
loop_
_entity.id
_entity.type
_entity.pdbx_description
1 polymer ?
#
loop_
_entity_poly.entity_id
_entity_poly.type
_entity_poly.pdbx_seq_one_letter_code
_entity_poly.pdbx_strand_id
1 'polypeptide(L)'
;MNSIDKLIINSPYGEPKSYWSYDAKTRTFSRKNGRRPAGYIVASESSRAFDDPGIFIEIPLVNTIRPRIKAWSEHPTNPYAGVSGMTKRLLEHWRDTEARENKRFFFCQLEAMETLIWLVEANESEKVGIDVPSDGGEFLRLCSKMATGSGKTIVMAMVCAWQILNKVTYPQDARFSKNIFIVAPGLTVKSRLQVLNPHQPGNYYDEFNIVPSGLNDKLRQGRVLIRNWHALNWDTEERLAKRKSVDKRGAKSDEAYVREVLAEMSNAQNIIVINDEAHHAWRVPAESKIKGVKKEDIEEATKWIGGLDRINKARNILTCFDFSATPFAPSGKRSTEEALFDWIVSDFGLNDAIESGLVKTPRVVIRDDGQLSKDYKSRLYHIYNDPEVKSDINRKVDEHEPLPDLVTNGYYLLGKDWLETAKRWEETKALTPPVMITVANR
;
A
#
# COMPACT_ATOMS: atom_id res chain seq x y z
N MET A 1 -26.37 7.43 24.26
CA MET A 1 -25.41 6.70 23.40
C MET A 1 -24.30 7.68 23.04
N ASN A 2 -23.04 7.39 23.38
CA ASN A 2 -21.91 8.21 22.91
C ASN A 2 -21.74 7.96 21.40
N SER A 3 -22.45 8.75 20.60
CA SER A 3 -22.28 8.78 19.15
C SER A 3 -20.99 9.53 18.80
N ILE A 4 -20.29 9.09 17.77
CA ILE A 4 -19.17 9.84 17.18
C ILE A 4 -19.70 11.20 16.71
N ASP A 5 -19.27 12.26 17.38
CA ASP A 5 -19.65 13.66 17.10
C ASP A 5 -18.85 14.22 15.91
N LYS A 6 -17.56 13.87 15.83
CA LYS A 6 -16.66 14.26 14.75
C LYS A 6 -15.72 13.11 14.39
N LEU A 7 -15.72 12.72 13.12
CA LEU A 7 -14.81 11.69 12.61
C LEU A 7 -13.39 12.21 12.43
N ILE A 8 -13.24 13.41 11.86
CA ILE A 8 -11.93 14.03 11.63
C ILE A 8 -11.49 14.75 12.91
N ILE A 9 -10.59 14.12 13.65
CA ILE A 9 -10.12 14.56 14.98
C ILE A 9 -8.62 14.86 15.03
N ASN A 10 -7.89 14.58 13.95
CA ASN A 10 -6.46 14.87 13.80
C ASN A 10 -6.20 15.74 12.57
N SER A 11 -5.05 16.42 12.57
CA SER A 11 -4.54 17.14 11.41
C SER A 11 -3.78 16.16 10.50
N PRO A 12 -3.89 16.25 9.17
CA PRO A 12 -3.11 15.43 8.24
C PRO A 12 -1.61 15.77 8.26
N TYR A 13 -1.21 16.92 8.82
CA TYR A 13 0.16 17.43 8.79
C TYR A 13 0.92 17.25 10.11
N GLY A 14 0.28 16.71 11.15
CA GLY A 14 0.92 16.47 12.45
C GLY A 14 0.69 15.06 12.94
N GLU A 15 1.48 14.64 13.93
CA GLU A 15 1.29 13.35 14.59
C GLU A 15 -0.12 13.26 15.19
N PRO A 16 -0.88 12.17 14.95
CA PRO A 16 -2.19 11.96 15.56
C PRO A 16 -2.13 12.03 17.09
N LYS A 17 -2.99 12.86 17.69
CA LYS A 17 -3.02 13.10 19.16
C LYS A 17 -4.22 12.47 19.85
N SER A 18 -5.17 11.95 19.08
CA SER A 18 -6.33 11.24 19.61
C SER A 18 -6.88 10.26 18.59
N TYR A 19 -7.57 9.23 19.04
CA TYR A 19 -8.19 8.23 18.16
C TYR A 19 -9.49 7.69 18.75
N TRP A 20 -10.39 7.22 17.90
CA TRP A 20 -11.60 6.52 18.35
C TRP A 20 -11.29 5.06 18.64
N SER A 21 -11.50 4.66 19.90
CA SER A 21 -11.40 3.29 20.37
C SER A 21 -12.79 2.69 20.46
N TYR A 22 -13.01 1.54 19.83
CA TYR A 22 -14.24 0.78 19.99
C TYR A 22 -14.14 -0.14 21.21
N ASP A 23 -15.16 -0.15 22.06
CA ASP A 23 -15.32 -1.11 23.14
C ASP A 23 -16.36 -2.16 22.73
N ALA A 24 -15.91 -3.41 22.57
CA ALA A 24 -16.76 -4.52 22.14
C ALA A 24 -17.81 -4.94 23.19
N LYS A 25 -17.55 -4.71 24.47
CA LYS A 25 -18.48 -5.07 25.55
C LYS A 25 -19.64 -4.09 25.61
N THR A 26 -19.34 -2.80 25.52
CA THR A 26 -20.36 -1.75 25.61
C THR A 26 -20.91 -1.35 24.24
N ARG A 27 -20.26 -1.79 23.14
CA ARG A 27 -20.57 -1.42 21.75
C ARG A 27 -20.54 0.09 21.52
N THR A 28 -19.66 0.79 22.24
CA THR A 28 -19.52 2.25 22.16
C THR A 28 -18.15 2.66 21.67
N PHE A 29 -18.09 3.77 20.96
CA PHE A 29 -16.83 4.45 20.67
C PHE A 29 -16.48 5.42 21.79
N SER A 30 -15.21 5.44 22.18
CA SER A 30 -14.65 6.41 23.11
C SER A 30 -13.41 7.04 22.48
N ARG A 31 -13.28 8.37 22.63
CA ARG A 31 -12.09 9.08 22.15
C ARG A 31 -10.97 8.89 23.18
N LYS A 32 -9.85 8.31 22.75
CA LYS A 32 -8.65 8.17 23.57
C LYS A 32 -7.63 9.23 23.19
N ASN A 33 -6.88 9.70 24.18
CA ASN A 33 -5.74 10.59 24.00
C ASN A 33 -4.50 9.80 23.60
N GLY A 34 -3.63 10.42 22.82
CA GLY A 34 -2.44 9.81 22.25
C GLY A 34 -2.67 9.23 20.86
N ARG A 35 -1.64 8.58 20.35
CA ARG A 35 -1.63 7.96 19.03
C ARG A 35 -2.16 6.54 19.08
N ARG A 36 -2.94 6.13 18.08
CA ARG A 36 -3.39 4.75 17.93
C ARG A 36 -2.17 3.82 17.81
N PRO A 37 -2.10 2.72 18.59
CA PRO A 37 -1.07 1.70 18.36
C PRO A 37 -1.12 1.21 16.91
N ALA A 38 0.02 0.91 16.32
CA ALA A 38 0.08 0.27 15.01
C ALA A 38 -0.57 -1.10 15.12
N GLY A 39 -1.43 -1.44 14.15
CA GLY A 39 -2.21 -2.67 14.22
C GLY A 39 -3.18 -2.87 13.09
N TYR A 40 -3.94 -3.95 13.19
CA TYR A 40 -4.99 -4.34 12.26
C TYR A 40 -6.14 -5.02 13.01
N ILE A 41 -7.28 -5.13 12.34
CA ILE A 41 -8.48 -5.75 12.91
C ILE A 41 -8.73 -7.05 12.16
N VAL A 42 -8.89 -8.14 12.91
CA VAL A 42 -9.26 -9.47 12.38
C VAL A 42 -10.68 -9.79 12.81
N ALA A 43 -11.48 -10.41 11.95
CA ALA A 43 -12.81 -10.88 12.33
C ALA A 43 -12.73 -11.94 13.45
N SER A 44 -13.69 -11.94 14.38
CA SER A 44 -13.80 -12.96 15.42
C SER A 44 -14.29 -14.29 14.83
N GLU A 45 -13.73 -15.42 15.30
CA GLU A 45 -14.06 -16.76 14.80
C GLU A 45 -15.55 -17.15 14.98
N SER A 46 -16.25 -16.50 15.91
CA SER A 46 -17.64 -16.77 16.25
C SER A 46 -18.66 -15.97 15.45
N SER A 47 -18.26 -15.00 14.62
CA SER A 47 -19.25 -14.10 14.03
C SER A 47 -19.91 -14.66 12.77
N ARG A 48 -21.22 -14.89 12.87
CA ARG A 48 -22.18 -14.93 11.75
C ARG A 48 -23.01 -13.64 11.65
N ALA A 49 -22.66 -12.62 12.43
CA ALA A 49 -23.47 -11.43 12.64
C ALA A 49 -22.81 -10.17 12.07
N PHE A 50 -23.66 -9.24 11.62
CA PHE A 50 -23.33 -7.95 11.01
C PHE A 50 -22.52 -7.01 11.92
N ASP A 51 -22.43 -7.30 13.22
CA ASP A 51 -21.94 -6.41 14.27
C ASP A 51 -20.61 -6.84 14.90
N ASP A 52 -19.82 -7.68 14.23
CA ASP A 52 -18.50 -8.05 14.72
C ASP A 52 -17.51 -6.88 14.64
N PRO A 53 -17.02 -6.38 15.78
CA PRO A 53 -16.02 -5.33 15.79
C PRO A 53 -14.62 -5.79 15.41
N GLY A 54 -14.41 -7.10 15.37
CA GLY A 54 -13.13 -7.74 15.22
C GLY A 54 -12.23 -7.58 16.46
N ILE A 55 -11.10 -8.26 16.41
CA ILE A 55 -10.05 -8.23 17.42
C ILE A 55 -8.92 -7.37 16.87
N PHE A 56 -8.55 -6.34 17.62
CA PHE A 56 -7.40 -5.51 17.29
C PHE A 56 -6.10 -6.23 17.68
N ILE A 57 -5.23 -6.44 16.69
CA ILE A 57 -3.92 -7.05 16.85
C ILE A 57 -2.87 -5.99 16.57
N GLU A 58 -1.96 -5.78 17.51
CA GLU A 58 -0.87 -4.82 17.38
C GLU A 58 0.22 -5.32 16.43
N ILE A 59 0.99 -4.37 15.89
CA ILE A 59 2.24 -4.62 15.17
C ILE A 59 3.39 -4.15 16.07
N PRO A 60 3.97 -5.03 16.92
CA PRO A 60 4.91 -4.63 17.97
C PRO A 60 6.18 -3.95 17.42
N LEU A 61 6.66 -4.40 16.25
CA LEU A 61 7.83 -3.83 15.59
C LEU A 61 7.65 -2.33 15.32
N VAL A 62 6.53 -1.95 14.69
CA VAL A 62 6.22 -0.53 14.41
C VAL A 62 6.05 0.27 15.70
N ASN A 63 5.38 -0.29 16.71
CA ASN A 63 5.21 0.37 18.02
C ASN A 63 6.55 0.59 18.74
N THR A 64 7.55 -0.24 18.47
CA THR A 64 8.92 -0.09 19.00
C THR A 64 9.74 0.92 18.19
N ILE A 65 9.54 1.00 16.87
CA ILE A 65 10.26 1.92 15.97
C ILE A 65 9.80 3.37 16.15
N ARG A 66 8.49 3.64 16.19
CA ARG A 66 7.91 5.00 16.28
C ARG A 66 8.58 5.92 17.32
N PRO A 67 8.72 5.54 18.60
CA PRO A 67 9.37 6.41 19.59
C PRO A 67 10.85 6.66 19.29
N ARG A 68 11.56 5.72 18.65
CA ARG A 68 12.97 5.90 18.24
C ARG A 68 13.10 6.89 17.11
N ILE A 69 12.23 6.81 16.10
CA ILE A 69 12.18 7.79 15.00
C ILE A 69 11.89 9.19 15.55
N LYS A 70 10.96 9.30 16.50
CA LYS A 70 10.68 10.57 17.16
C LYS A 70 11.88 11.11 17.91
N ALA A 71 12.53 10.29 18.75
CA ALA A 71 13.72 10.70 19.49
C ALA A 71 14.89 11.10 18.57
N TRP A 72 15.05 10.39 17.45
CA TRP A 72 16.10 10.64 16.46
C TRP A 72 15.85 11.92 15.63
N SER A 73 14.61 12.17 15.22
CA SER A 73 14.23 13.36 14.45
C SER A 73 14.12 14.63 15.30
N GLU A 74 13.72 14.50 16.57
CA GLU A 74 13.55 15.61 17.53
C GLU A 74 14.77 15.79 18.45
N HIS A 75 15.89 15.10 18.21
CA HIS A 75 17.08 15.20 19.06
C HIS A 75 17.55 16.67 19.16
N PRO A 76 17.75 17.22 20.37
CA PRO A 76 17.88 18.67 20.58
C PRO A 76 19.11 19.30 19.94
N THR A 77 20.20 18.54 19.78
CA THR A 77 21.49 19.05 19.28
C THR A 77 21.93 18.43 17.96
N ASN A 78 21.34 17.29 17.58
CA ASN A 78 21.79 16.52 16.42
C ASN A 78 20.63 15.70 15.83
N PRO A 79 19.56 16.37 15.36
CA PRO A 79 18.46 15.69 14.70
C PRO A 79 18.98 14.98 13.45
N TYR A 80 18.47 13.77 13.21
CA TYR A 80 18.89 12.93 12.08
C TYR A 80 20.36 12.51 12.13
N ALA A 81 20.91 12.27 13.32
CA ALA A 81 22.28 11.80 13.47
C ALA A 81 22.56 10.53 12.61
N GLY A 82 23.69 10.51 11.91
CA GLY A 82 24.14 9.38 11.09
C GLY A 82 23.75 9.44 9.61
N VAL A 83 22.85 10.34 9.20
CA VAL A 83 22.48 10.47 7.78
C VAL A 83 23.55 11.20 6.97
N SER A 84 23.56 10.95 5.65
CA SER A 84 24.41 11.68 4.72
C SER A 84 24.03 13.18 4.64
N GLY A 85 24.97 14.00 4.16
CA GLY A 85 24.69 15.43 3.91
C GLY A 85 23.57 15.66 2.88
N MET A 86 23.43 14.77 1.89
CA MET A 86 22.34 14.85 0.91
C MET A 86 20.98 14.48 1.53
N THR A 87 20.95 13.44 2.36
CA THR A 87 19.74 13.04 3.08
C THR A 87 19.29 14.14 4.03
N LYS A 88 20.20 14.76 4.78
CA LYS A 88 19.87 15.91 5.65
C LYS A 88 19.23 17.06 4.87
N ARG A 89 19.81 17.44 3.72
CA ARG A 89 19.27 18.47 2.83
C ARG A 89 17.86 18.12 2.31
N LEU A 90 17.61 16.84 2.00
CA LEU A 90 16.28 16.38 1.57
C LEU A 90 15.26 16.46 2.71
N LEU A 91 15.62 16.00 3.91
CA LEU A 91 14.76 16.06 5.09
C LEU A 91 14.39 17.51 5.45
N GLU A 92 15.36 18.42 5.44
CA GLU A 92 15.14 19.87 5.62
C GLU A 92 14.16 20.41 4.57
N HIS A 93 14.37 20.09 3.28
CA HIS A 93 13.49 20.51 2.19
C HIS A 93 12.08 19.94 2.28
N TRP A 94 11.91 18.70 2.76
CA TRP A 94 10.59 18.09 2.91
C TRP A 94 9.80 18.64 4.10
N ARG A 95 10.50 19.12 5.14
CA ARG A 95 9.90 19.74 6.32
C ARG A 95 9.69 21.25 6.18
N ASP A 96 10.35 21.89 5.23
CA ASP A 96 10.11 23.29 4.89
C ASP A 96 8.67 23.50 4.40
N THR A 97 7.90 24.22 5.21
CA THR A 97 6.50 24.56 4.92
C THR A 97 6.35 25.72 3.96
N GLU A 98 7.37 26.56 3.78
CA GLU A 98 7.37 27.70 2.87
C GLU A 98 7.74 27.27 1.44
N ALA A 99 8.49 26.18 1.30
CA ALA A 99 8.82 25.60 -0.01
C ALA A 99 7.59 25.12 -0.82
N ARG A 100 6.40 24.99 -0.20
CA ARG A 100 5.18 24.46 -0.83
C ARG A 100 3.93 25.17 -0.29
N GLU A 101 3.35 26.10 -1.06
CA GLU A 101 2.14 26.84 -0.63
C GLU A 101 0.95 25.91 -0.32
N ASN A 102 0.62 24.95 -1.20
CA ASN A 102 -0.59 24.11 -1.08
C ASN A 102 -0.34 22.60 -1.26
N LYS A 103 0.91 22.16 -1.16
CA LYS A 103 1.32 20.75 -1.39
C LYS A 103 2.24 20.21 -0.30
N ARG A 104 2.01 20.62 0.94
CA ARG A 104 2.77 20.13 2.10
C ARG A 104 2.64 18.61 2.19
N PHE A 105 3.74 17.93 2.52
CA PHE A 105 3.69 16.50 2.77
C PHE A 105 2.88 16.19 4.03
N PHE A 106 2.12 15.10 3.97
CA PHE A 106 1.37 14.62 5.12
C PHE A 106 2.32 13.99 6.14
N PHE A 107 1.91 14.01 7.41
CA PHE A 107 2.68 13.40 8.50
C PHE A 107 3.03 11.94 8.19
N CYS A 108 2.06 11.16 7.70
CA CYS A 108 2.27 9.75 7.36
C CYS A 108 3.29 9.51 6.24
N GLN A 109 3.46 10.48 5.33
CA GLN A 109 4.45 10.40 4.24
C GLN A 109 5.85 10.65 4.78
N LEU A 110 6.00 11.70 5.60
CA LEU A 110 7.27 12.04 6.24
C LEU A 110 7.72 10.94 7.20
N GLU A 111 6.82 10.43 8.04
CA GLU A 111 7.16 9.36 8.98
C GLU A 111 7.58 8.07 8.27
N ALA A 112 6.86 7.66 7.22
CA ALA A 112 7.24 6.50 6.43
C ALA A 112 8.65 6.69 5.86
N MET A 113 8.93 7.85 5.27
CA MET A 113 10.24 8.17 4.71
C MET A 113 11.34 8.20 5.77
N GLU A 114 11.10 8.84 6.93
CA GLU A 114 12.04 8.91 8.05
C GLU A 114 12.35 7.53 8.63
N THR A 115 11.35 6.67 8.71
CA THR A 115 11.52 5.28 9.15
C THR A 115 12.44 4.52 8.19
N LEU A 116 12.23 4.64 6.87
CA LEU A 116 13.06 3.99 5.87
C LEU A 116 14.51 4.53 5.88
N ILE A 117 14.68 5.85 6.01
CA ILE A 117 16.00 6.47 6.14
C ILE A 117 16.71 5.97 7.38
N TRP A 118 16.02 5.96 8.53
CA TRP A 118 16.61 5.55 9.79
C TRP A 118 17.10 4.10 9.74
N LEU A 119 16.31 3.18 9.17
CA LEU A 119 16.71 1.78 9.04
C LEU A 119 17.95 1.58 8.15
N VAL A 120 18.11 2.39 7.09
CA VAL A 120 19.21 2.27 6.14
C VAL A 120 20.45 3.06 6.55
N GLU A 121 20.30 4.24 7.13
CA GLU A 121 21.40 5.17 7.37
C GLU A 121 21.80 5.36 8.82
N ALA A 122 20.90 5.14 9.79
CA ALA A 122 21.25 5.34 11.19
C ALA A 122 22.32 4.34 11.64
N ASN A 123 23.12 4.77 12.63
CA ASN A 123 24.15 3.93 13.23
C ASN A 123 23.53 2.66 13.82
N GLU A 124 24.25 1.53 13.76
CA GLU A 124 23.76 0.26 14.32
C GLU A 124 23.41 0.35 15.82
N SER A 125 24.08 1.23 16.57
CA SER A 125 23.77 1.49 17.98
C SER A 125 22.34 2.00 18.20
N GLU A 126 21.79 2.78 17.25
CA GLU A 126 20.42 3.28 17.31
C GLU A 126 19.41 2.17 17.06
N LYS A 127 19.80 1.15 16.29
CA LYS A 127 18.94 0.05 15.83
C LYS A 127 18.98 -1.18 16.75
N VAL A 128 19.74 -1.15 17.83
CA VAL A 128 19.85 -2.28 18.78
C VAL A 128 18.47 -2.73 19.27
N GLY A 129 18.15 -4.01 19.08
CA GLY A 129 16.85 -4.59 19.46
C GLY A 129 15.73 -4.37 18.44
N ILE A 130 16.03 -3.76 17.29
CA ILE A 130 15.15 -3.76 16.11
C ILE A 130 15.68 -4.79 15.14
N ASP A 131 15.01 -5.95 15.10
CA ASP A 131 15.23 -6.98 14.08
C ASP A 131 14.01 -7.00 13.16
N VAL A 132 14.24 -6.83 11.85
CA VAL A 132 13.16 -6.87 10.85
C VAL A 132 13.14 -8.28 10.28
N PRO A 133 12.08 -9.07 10.52
CA PRO A 133 12.01 -10.44 10.03
C PRO A 133 12.15 -10.52 8.51
N SER A 134 12.87 -11.53 8.02
CA SER A 134 12.94 -11.82 6.58
C SER A 134 11.62 -12.44 6.08
N ASP A 135 11.28 -12.21 4.83
CA ASP A 135 10.19 -12.91 4.15
C ASP A 135 10.53 -14.37 3.81
N GLY A 136 11.73 -14.84 4.17
CA GLY A 136 12.33 -16.12 3.79
C GLY A 136 13.31 -16.02 2.62
N GLY A 137 13.55 -14.82 2.10
CA GLY A 137 14.47 -14.53 1.00
C GLY A 137 15.86 -14.04 1.43
N GLU A 138 16.72 -13.85 0.43
CA GLU A 138 18.10 -13.39 0.61
C GLU A 138 18.26 -11.87 0.67
N PHE A 139 17.28 -11.11 0.18
CA PHE A 139 17.33 -9.65 0.17
C PHE A 139 16.40 -9.04 1.22
N LEU A 140 16.82 -7.91 1.79
CA LEU A 140 16.06 -7.19 2.81
C LEU A 140 14.79 -6.57 2.22
N ARG A 141 13.66 -6.76 2.91
CA ARG A 141 12.38 -6.14 2.60
C ARG A 141 11.91 -5.26 3.74
N LEU A 142 11.48 -4.04 3.42
CA LEU A 142 10.95 -3.09 4.40
C LEU A 142 9.57 -2.63 3.93
N CYS A 143 8.52 -2.97 4.68
CA CYS A 143 7.15 -2.65 4.30
C CYS A 143 6.61 -1.41 5.03
N SER A 144 6.11 -0.45 4.25
CA SER A 144 5.32 0.68 4.72
C SER A 144 3.83 0.42 4.49
N LYS A 145 3.11 0.13 5.58
CA LYS A 145 1.65 -0.03 5.56
C LYS A 145 1.00 1.35 5.52
N MET A 146 0.35 1.68 4.41
CA MET A 146 -0.20 3.01 4.16
C MET A 146 -1.59 2.92 3.55
N ALA A 147 -2.59 3.54 4.17
CA ALA A 147 -3.96 3.59 3.66
C ALA A 147 -4.03 4.07 2.20
N THR A 148 -4.93 3.48 1.40
CA THR A 148 -5.15 3.95 0.03
C THR A 148 -5.63 5.40 0.04
N GLY A 149 -4.93 6.27 -0.69
CA GLY A 149 -5.19 7.71 -0.72
C GLY A 149 -4.32 8.55 0.22
N SER A 150 -3.52 7.96 1.11
CA SER A 150 -2.56 8.70 1.96
C SER A 150 -1.29 9.18 1.23
N GLY A 151 -1.15 8.82 -0.05
CA GLY A 151 -0.08 9.29 -0.94
C GLY A 151 1.16 8.37 -1.02
N LYS A 152 0.97 7.04 -1.07
CA LYS A 152 2.04 6.04 -1.27
C LYS A 152 3.01 6.42 -2.40
N THR A 153 2.47 6.83 -3.55
CA THR A 153 3.27 7.22 -4.72
C THR A 153 4.19 8.42 -4.45
N ILE A 154 3.80 9.35 -3.58
CA ILE A 154 4.66 10.47 -3.17
C ILE A 154 5.86 9.92 -2.39
N VAL A 155 5.63 8.99 -1.44
CA VAL A 155 6.73 8.37 -0.68
C VAL A 155 7.63 7.55 -1.60
N MET A 156 7.09 6.84 -2.59
CA MET A 156 7.91 6.15 -3.60
C MET A 156 8.81 7.14 -4.37
N ALA A 157 8.29 8.31 -4.75
CA ALA A 157 9.10 9.35 -5.39
C ALA A 157 10.15 9.92 -4.44
N MET A 158 9.84 10.09 -3.15
CA MET A 158 10.82 10.50 -2.13
C MET A 158 11.94 9.46 -1.97
N VAL A 159 11.60 8.16 -1.95
CA VAL A 159 12.59 7.05 -1.96
C VAL A 159 13.47 7.12 -3.20
N CYS A 160 12.89 7.33 -4.39
CA CYS A 160 13.66 7.47 -5.61
C CYS A 160 14.63 8.66 -5.55
N ALA A 161 14.15 9.84 -5.12
CA ALA A 161 14.98 11.02 -4.97
C ALA A 161 16.11 10.79 -3.97
N TRP A 162 15.79 10.23 -2.80
CA TRP A 162 16.75 9.89 -1.76
C TRP A 162 17.86 8.96 -2.26
N GLN A 163 17.49 7.85 -2.90
CA GLN A 163 18.42 6.84 -3.38
C GLN A 163 19.31 7.38 -4.51
N ILE A 164 18.70 8.01 -5.53
CA ILE A 164 19.43 8.52 -6.70
C ILE A 164 20.37 9.66 -6.31
N LEU A 165 19.87 10.67 -5.57
CA LEU A 165 20.67 11.85 -5.24
C LEU A 165 21.84 11.52 -4.33
N ASN A 166 21.64 10.60 -3.37
CA ASN A 166 22.74 10.08 -2.56
C ASN A 166 23.76 9.34 -3.40
N LYS A 167 23.34 8.38 -4.24
CA LYS A 167 24.29 7.60 -5.03
C LYS A 167 25.07 8.43 -6.05
N VAL A 168 24.43 9.44 -6.64
CA VAL A 168 25.09 10.38 -7.56
C VAL A 168 26.06 11.30 -6.83
N THR A 169 25.73 11.72 -5.62
CA THR A 169 26.59 12.63 -4.82
C THR A 169 27.74 11.90 -4.14
N TYR A 170 27.51 10.67 -3.68
CA TYR A 170 28.49 9.83 -2.99
C TYR A 170 28.60 8.46 -3.71
N PRO A 171 29.30 8.37 -4.85
CA PRO A 171 29.36 7.14 -5.66
C PRO A 171 29.91 5.92 -4.91
N GLN A 172 30.77 6.14 -3.91
CA GLN A 172 31.39 5.08 -3.09
C GLN A 172 30.50 4.57 -1.96
N ASP A 173 29.40 5.27 -1.64
CA ASP A 173 28.48 4.81 -0.60
C ASP A 173 27.66 3.63 -1.14
N ALA A 174 27.83 2.46 -0.54
CA ALA A 174 27.22 1.21 -0.95
C ALA A 174 25.75 1.08 -0.51
N ARG A 175 25.26 1.96 0.38
CA ARG A 175 23.89 1.93 0.88
C ARG A 175 22.85 2.37 -0.15
N PHE A 176 23.29 3.06 -1.21
CA PHE A 176 22.39 3.69 -2.17
C PHE A 176 22.55 3.18 -3.60
N SER A 177 21.48 3.30 -4.37
CA SER A 177 21.49 3.07 -5.81
C SER A 177 20.87 4.19 -6.61
N LYS A 178 21.38 4.41 -7.82
CA LYS A 178 20.73 5.23 -8.85
C LYS A 178 19.91 4.39 -9.83
N ASN A 179 19.81 3.08 -9.61
CA ASN A 179 19.12 2.11 -10.45
C ASN A 179 17.93 1.54 -9.66
N ILE A 180 16.72 1.93 -10.04
CA ILE A 180 15.49 1.62 -9.31
C ILE A 180 14.55 0.82 -10.21
N PHE A 181 14.13 -0.34 -9.73
CA PHE A 181 13.16 -1.20 -10.38
C PHE A 181 11.84 -1.20 -9.61
N ILE A 182 10.75 -0.80 -10.27
CA ILE A 182 9.43 -0.69 -9.65
C ILE A 182 8.51 -1.73 -10.28
N VAL A 183 7.86 -2.52 -9.44
CA VAL A 183 6.89 -3.55 -9.87
C VAL A 183 5.48 -3.17 -9.46
N ALA A 184 4.56 -3.29 -10.41
CA ALA A 184 3.14 -2.94 -10.27
C ALA A 184 2.22 -4.16 -10.51
N PRO A 185 1.07 -4.25 -9.81
CA PRO A 185 0.14 -5.39 -9.91
C PRO A 185 -0.61 -5.44 -11.25
N GLY A 186 -0.91 -4.28 -11.85
CA GLY A 186 -1.67 -4.20 -13.10
C GLY A 186 -1.15 -3.13 -14.05
N LEU A 187 -1.61 -3.17 -15.31
CA LEU A 187 -1.22 -2.22 -16.34
C LEU A 187 -1.69 -0.79 -16.04
N THR A 188 -2.91 -0.62 -15.52
CA THR A 188 -3.43 0.70 -15.08
C THR A 188 -2.56 1.31 -13.99
N VAL A 189 -2.16 0.49 -13.01
CA VAL A 189 -1.26 0.91 -11.92
C VAL A 189 0.13 1.24 -12.47
N LYS A 190 0.68 0.41 -13.34
CA LYS A 190 1.96 0.69 -14.02
C LYS A 190 1.93 2.03 -14.78
N SER A 191 0.84 2.34 -15.48
CA SER A 191 0.68 3.59 -16.22
C SER A 191 0.62 4.81 -15.28
N ARG A 192 -0.12 4.77 -14.17
CA ARG A 192 -0.13 5.88 -13.20
C ARG A 192 1.23 6.10 -12.55
N LEU A 193 2.03 5.04 -12.36
CA LEU A 193 3.34 5.14 -11.73
C LEU A 193 4.40 5.78 -12.63
N GLN A 194 4.13 6.05 -13.92
CA GLN A 194 5.07 6.74 -14.81
C GLN A 194 5.50 8.12 -14.31
N VAL A 195 4.70 8.75 -13.46
CA VAL A 195 5.05 9.99 -12.74
C VAL A 195 6.31 9.86 -11.86
N LEU A 196 6.75 8.64 -11.56
CA LEU A 196 7.99 8.36 -10.82
C LEU A 196 9.24 8.39 -11.69
N ASN A 197 9.11 8.46 -13.02
CA ASN A 197 10.26 8.56 -13.91
C ASN A 197 10.71 10.03 -14.01
N PRO A 198 11.96 10.36 -13.60
CA PRO A 198 12.45 11.74 -13.56
C PRO A 198 12.62 12.39 -14.95
N HIS A 199 12.50 11.62 -16.03
CA HIS A 199 12.55 12.11 -17.41
C HIS A 199 11.17 12.38 -18.01
N GLN A 200 10.09 11.96 -17.35
CA GLN A 200 8.73 12.16 -17.85
C GLN A 200 8.24 13.58 -17.55
N PRO A 201 7.53 14.24 -18.48
CA PRO A 201 6.76 15.43 -18.19
C PRO A 201 5.67 15.12 -17.14
N GLY A 202 5.39 16.09 -16.25
CA GLY A 202 4.40 15.88 -15.18
C GLY A 202 4.83 14.86 -14.14
N ASN A 203 6.15 14.63 -13.98
CA ASN A 203 6.66 13.79 -12.91
C ASN A 203 6.37 14.41 -11.53
N TYR A 204 6.32 13.56 -10.51
CA TYR A 204 6.02 13.98 -9.14
C TYR A 204 7.12 14.79 -8.48
N TYR A 205 8.36 14.72 -8.99
CA TYR A 205 9.46 15.50 -8.45
C TYR A 205 9.22 17.00 -8.67
N ASP A 206 8.77 17.36 -9.87
CA ASP A 206 8.38 18.73 -10.22
C ASP A 206 7.01 19.09 -9.61
N GLU A 207 6.01 18.21 -9.75
CA GLU A 207 4.63 18.50 -9.31
C GLU A 207 4.53 18.78 -7.80
N PHE A 208 5.24 18.00 -6.97
CA PHE A 208 5.20 18.10 -5.51
C PHE A 208 6.45 18.79 -4.93
N ASN A 209 7.33 19.35 -5.78
CA ASN A 209 8.59 19.94 -5.37
C ASN A 209 9.36 19.00 -4.42
N ILE A 210 9.55 17.73 -4.81
CA ILE A 210 10.18 16.70 -3.96
C ILE A 210 11.69 16.95 -3.84
N VAL A 211 12.30 17.52 -4.88
CA VAL A 211 13.74 17.70 -4.98
C VAL A 211 14.11 19.18 -4.82
N PRO A 212 15.10 19.54 -3.97
CA PRO A 212 15.57 20.91 -3.86
C PRO A 212 16.03 21.49 -5.20
N SER A 213 15.87 22.81 -5.35
CA SER A 213 16.35 23.52 -6.55
C SER A 213 17.84 23.25 -6.82
N GLY A 214 18.16 23.06 -8.11
CA GLY A 214 19.51 22.73 -8.58
C GLY A 214 19.90 21.25 -8.49
N LEU A 215 19.05 20.36 -7.97
CA LEU A 215 19.35 18.91 -7.90
C LEU A 215 18.65 18.07 -8.98
N ASN A 216 17.79 18.66 -9.80
CA ASN A 216 17.06 17.94 -10.85
C ASN A 216 17.99 17.27 -11.88
N ASP A 217 19.09 17.91 -12.25
CA ASP A 217 20.05 17.31 -13.20
C ASP A 217 20.77 16.09 -12.60
N LYS A 218 20.99 16.09 -11.27
CA LYS A 218 21.49 14.90 -10.57
C LYS A 218 20.43 13.80 -10.50
N LEU A 219 19.18 14.16 -10.23
CA LEU A 219 18.06 13.21 -10.20
C LEU A 219 17.90 12.49 -11.55
N ARG A 220 18.04 13.21 -12.67
CA ARG A 220 17.96 12.64 -14.02
C ARG A 220 19.11 11.69 -14.37
N GLN A 221 20.19 11.64 -13.58
CA GLN A 221 21.25 10.63 -13.77
C GLN A 221 20.84 9.23 -13.28
N GLY A 222 19.74 9.11 -12.53
CA GLY A 222 19.17 7.83 -12.12
C GLY A 222 18.26 7.22 -13.17
N ARG A 223 18.11 5.89 -13.10
CA ARG A 223 17.23 5.09 -13.95
C ARG A 223 16.10 4.51 -13.10
N VAL A 224 14.86 4.79 -13.50
CA VAL A 224 13.65 4.27 -12.88
C VAL A 224 12.91 3.43 -13.90
N LEU A 225 12.97 2.11 -13.76
CA LEU A 225 12.29 1.17 -14.65
C LEU A 225 11.03 0.64 -13.97
N ILE A 226 9.89 0.85 -14.61
CA ILE A 226 8.57 0.46 -14.06
C ILE A 226 7.98 -0.64 -14.93
N ARG A 227 7.72 -1.80 -14.33
CA ARG A 227 7.14 -2.97 -15.00
C ARG A 227 5.92 -3.47 -14.25
N ASN A 228 5.03 -4.13 -14.99
CA ASN A 228 4.01 -4.96 -14.37
C ASN A 228 4.62 -6.32 -14.04
N TRP A 229 4.10 -7.01 -13.01
CA TRP A 229 4.62 -8.30 -12.58
C TRP A 229 4.66 -9.38 -13.68
N HIS A 230 3.79 -9.31 -14.70
CA HIS A 230 3.85 -10.25 -15.83
C HIS A 230 5.19 -10.19 -16.57
N ALA A 231 5.90 -9.06 -16.52
CA ALA A 231 7.25 -8.96 -17.08
C ALA A 231 8.27 -9.81 -16.32
N LEU A 232 7.98 -10.18 -15.06
CA LEU A 232 8.79 -11.09 -14.26
C LEU A 232 8.45 -12.55 -14.52
N ASN A 233 7.67 -12.87 -15.55
CA ASN A 233 7.30 -14.25 -15.84
C ASN A 233 8.53 -15.11 -16.16
N TRP A 234 8.62 -16.27 -15.52
CA TRP A 234 9.66 -17.26 -15.74
C TRP A 234 9.08 -18.67 -15.62
N ASP A 235 9.73 -19.63 -16.28
CA ASP A 235 9.38 -21.04 -16.21
C ASP A 235 10.56 -21.83 -15.65
N THR A 236 10.28 -22.75 -14.72
CA THR A 236 11.22 -23.78 -14.25
C THR A 236 11.46 -24.84 -15.33
N GLU A 237 12.61 -25.51 -15.33
CA GLU A 237 12.90 -26.63 -16.24
C GLU A 237 11.82 -27.73 -16.19
N GLU A 238 11.33 -28.08 -15.00
CA GLU A 238 10.26 -29.07 -14.82
C GLU A 238 8.93 -28.67 -15.48
N ARG A 239 8.60 -27.36 -15.49
CA ARG A 239 7.40 -26.84 -16.16
C ARG A 239 7.57 -26.81 -17.68
N LEU A 240 8.76 -26.47 -18.16
CA LEU A 240 9.08 -26.51 -19.59
C LEU A 240 9.06 -27.94 -20.12
N ALA A 241 9.61 -28.91 -19.38
CA ALA A 241 9.58 -30.33 -19.73
C ALA A 241 8.14 -30.90 -19.82
N LYS A 242 7.19 -30.34 -19.06
CA LYS A 242 5.77 -30.71 -19.10
C LYS A 242 4.98 -30.01 -20.22
N ARG A 243 5.49 -28.93 -20.82
CA ARG A 243 4.84 -28.26 -21.97
C ARG A 243 5.18 -29.02 -23.26
N LYS A 244 4.16 -29.50 -23.98
CA LYS A 244 4.30 -29.98 -25.37
C LYS A 244 4.47 -28.79 -26.32
N SER A 245 5.63 -28.12 -26.25
CA SER A 245 6.00 -26.96 -27.06
C SER A 245 6.98 -27.36 -28.17
N VAL A 246 6.91 -26.69 -29.33
CA VAL A 246 7.89 -26.82 -30.41
C VAL A 246 9.21 -26.11 -30.06
N ASP A 247 9.17 -25.12 -29.17
CA ASP A 247 10.36 -24.46 -28.64
C ASP A 247 11.02 -25.35 -27.58
N LYS A 248 12.19 -25.90 -27.94
CA LYS A 248 13.01 -26.82 -27.12
C LYS A 248 14.05 -26.10 -26.25
N ARG A 249 14.02 -24.76 -26.18
CA ARG A 249 14.94 -24.01 -25.31
C ARG A 249 14.59 -24.30 -23.84
N GLY A 250 15.60 -24.67 -23.04
CA GLY A 250 15.46 -24.94 -21.61
C GLY A 250 15.14 -23.67 -20.80
N ALA A 251 15.17 -23.78 -19.47
CA ALA A 251 14.94 -22.61 -18.62
C ALA A 251 15.99 -21.53 -18.93
N LYS A 252 15.56 -20.26 -18.99
CA LYS A 252 16.47 -19.12 -19.20
C LYS A 252 17.51 -19.12 -18.08
N SER A 253 18.77 -18.79 -18.35
CA SER A 253 19.73 -18.46 -17.31
C SER A 253 19.36 -17.14 -16.62
N ASP A 254 19.86 -16.90 -15.41
CA ASP A 254 19.58 -15.65 -14.67
C ASP A 254 20.05 -14.41 -15.44
N GLU A 255 21.19 -14.50 -16.14
CA GLU A 255 21.67 -13.45 -17.04
C GLU A 255 20.73 -13.17 -18.21
N ALA A 256 20.23 -14.22 -18.87
CA ALA A 256 19.29 -14.06 -19.98
C ALA A 256 17.95 -13.47 -19.50
N TYR A 257 17.48 -13.92 -18.34
CA TYR A 257 16.28 -13.41 -17.69
C TYR A 257 16.41 -11.93 -17.34
N VAL A 258 17.49 -11.54 -16.66
CA VAL A 258 17.73 -10.14 -16.29
C VAL A 258 17.85 -9.22 -17.51
N ARG A 259 18.48 -9.68 -18.60
CA ARG A 259 18.57 -8.89 -19.83
C ARG A 259 17.21 -8.54 -20.41
N GLU A 260 16.25 -9.45 -20.32
CA GLU A 260 14.89 -9.25 -20.78
C GLU A 260 14.08 -8.36 -19.82
N VAL A 261 14.11 -8.65 -18.53
CA VAL A 261 13.29 -7.93 -17.54
C VAL A 261 13.78 -6.51 -17.30
N LEU A 262 15.09 -6.34 -17.11
CA LEU A 262 15.70 -5.04 -16.80
C LEU A 262 16.07 -4.21 -18.05
N ALA A 263 16.08 -4.81 -19.24
CA ALA A 263 16.34 -4.12 -20.51
C ALA A 263 17.60 -3.22 -20.46
N GLU A 264 17.43 -1.90 -20.51
CA GLU A 264 18.54 -0.93 -20.43
C GLU A 264 19.28 -0.95 -19.07
N MET A 265 18.64 -1.43 -18.01
CA MET A 265 19.25 -1.66 -16.69
C MET A 265 19.85 -3.06 -16.56
N SER A 266 19.94 -3.82 -17.64
CA SER A 266 20.46 -5.20 -17.61
C SER A 266 21.88 -5.33 -17.08
N ASN A 267 22.72 -4.29 -17.11
CA ASN A 267 24.08 -4.33 -16.54
C ASN A 267 24.18 -3.62 -15.18
N ALA A 268 23.06 -3.13 -14.63
CA ALA A 268 23.05 -2.39 -13.37
C ALA A 268 23.24 -3.33 -12.17
N GLN A 269 24.25 -3.07 -11.35
CA GLN A 269 24.48 -3.77 -10.08
C GLN A 269 23.91 -2.96 -8.91
N ASN A 270 23.62 -3.64 -7.81
CA ASN A 270 23.11 -3.06 -6.56
C ASN A 270 21.86 -2.23 -6.80
N ILE A 271 20.75 -2.90 -7.13
CA ILE A 271 19.50 -2.22 -7.47
C ILE A 271 18.62 -2.02 -6.24
N ILE A 272 17.79 -0.98 -6.27
CA ILE A 272 16.68 -0.81 -5.34
C ILE A 272 15.41 -1.32 -6.00
N VAL A 273 14.61 -2.07 -5.27
CA VAL A 273 13.30 -2.53 -5.73
C VAL A 273 12.20 -1.80 -4.96
N ILE A 274 11.14 -1.40 -5.65
CA ILE A 274 9.92 -0.88 -5.03
C ILE A 274 8.73 -1.71 -5.52
N ASN A 275 7.98 -2.31 -4.61
CA ASN A 275 6.72 -2.98 -4.94
C ASN A 275 5.54 -2.08 -4.55
N ASP A 276 4.69 -1.72 -5.52
CA ASP A 276 3.37 -1.15 -5.24
C ASP A 276 2.35 -2.30 -5.09
N GLU A 277 1.43 -2.16 -4.14
CA GLU A 277 0.52 -3.23 -3.71
C GLU A 277 1.25 -4.54 -3.37
N ALA A 278 2.23 -4.42 -2.48
CA ALA A 278 3.12 -5.52 -2.12
C ALA A 278 2.44 -6.80 -1.56
N HIS A 279 1.14 -6.76 -1.23
CA HIS A 279 0.37 -7.96 -0.86
C HIS A 279 0.24 -8.99 -1.99
N HIS A 280 0.52 -8.62 -3.24
CA HIS A 280 0.69 -9.57 -4.35
C HIS A 280 2.08 -10.24 -4.36
N ALA A 281 3.05 -9.72 -3.61
CA ALA A 281 4.46 -10.10 -3.64
C ALA A 281 4.85 -10.82 -2.32
N TRP A 282 4.43 -12.07 -2.18
CA TRP A 282 4.69 -12.90 -0.99
C TRP A 282 5.29 -14.26 -1.37
N ARG A 283 5.98 -14.90 -0.41
CA ARG A 283 6.55 -16.24 -0.60
C ARG A 283 5.53 -17.31 -0.24
N VAL A 284 5.33 -18.25 -1.15
CA VAL A 284 4.50 -19.43 -0.92
C VAL A 284 5.28 -20.40 -0.02
N PRO A 285 4.80 -20.75 1.20
CA PRO A 285 5.51 -21.66 2.07
C PRO A 285 5.68 -23.05 1.42
N ALA A 286 6.89 -23.61 1.47
CA ALA A 286 7.25 -24.84 0.76
C ALA A 286 6.39 -26.07 1.14
N GLU A 287 5.83 -26.10 2.35
CA GLU A 287 5.09 -27.25 2.88
C GLU A 287 3.56 -27.11 2.79
N SER A 288 3.06 -25.99 2.28
CA SER A 288 1.62 -25.68 2.33
C SER A 288 0.96 -25.81 0.95
N LYS A 289 0.15 -26.86 0.75
CA LYS A 289 -1.01 -26.74 -0.15
C LYS A 289 -1.97 -25.78 0.53
N ILE A 290 -1.83 -24.49 0.23
CA ILE A 290 -2.69 -23.44 0.78
C ILE A 290 -4.12 -23.68 0.29
N LYS A 291 -4.93 -24.42 1.05
CA LYS A 291 -6.32 -24.76 0.68
C LYS A 291 -7.13 -23.46 0.60
N GLY A 292 -7.94 -23.27 -0.44
CA GLY A 292 -8.84 -22.10 -0.52
C GLY A 292 -8.21 -20.79 -1.04
N VAL A 293 -6.91 -20.77 -1.35
CA VAL A 293 -6.31 -19.66 -2.11
C VAL A 293 -6.37 -19.98 -3.60
N LYS A 294 -6.71 -18.98 -4.43
CA LYS A 294 -6.82 -19.17 -5.88
C LYS A 294 -5.45 -19.51 -6.45
N LYS A 295 -5.44 -20.40 -7.44
CA LYS A 295 -4.20 -20.85 -8.08
C LYS A 295 -3.50 -19.68 -8.79
N GLU A 296 -4.28 -18.74 -9.32
CA GLU A 296 -3.81 -17.53 -9.97
C GLU A 296 -3.02 -16.63 -9.00
N ASP A 297 -3.49 -16.45 -7.76
CA ASP A 297 -2.83 -15.62 -6.74
C ASP A 297 -1.47 -16.23 -6.32
N ILE A 298 -1.43 -17.56 -6.17
CA ILE A 298 -0.19 -18.30 -5.89
C ILE A 298 0.79 -18.15 -7.06
N GLU A 299 0.29 -18.24 -8.31
CA GLU A 299 1.11 -18.11 -9.51
C GLU A 299 1.68 -16.68 -9.68
N GLU A 300 0.86 -15.66 -9.45
CA GLU A 300 1.27 -14.25 -9.42
C GLU A 300 2.40 -14.05 -8.42
N ALA A 301 2.18 -14.43 -7.16
CA ALA A 301 3.15 -14.26 -6.08
C ALA A 301 4.48 -15.00 -6.35
N THR A 302 4.38 -16.24 -6.84
CA THR A 302 5.55 -17.06 -7.21
C THR A 302 6.36 -16.42 -8.33
N LYS A 303 5.69 -15.89 -9.36
CA LYS A 303 6.38 -15.24 -10.48
C LYS A 303 7.00 -13.91 -10.06
N TRP A 304 6.28 -13.12 -9.26
CA TRP A 304 6.75 -11.83 -8.79
C TRP A 304 8.00 -11.99 -7.92
N ILE A 305 7.90 -12.70 -6.78
CA ILE A 305 9.04 -12.84 -5.87
C ILE A 305 10.13 -13.72 -6.47
N GLY A 306 9.78 -14.83 -7.12
CA GLY A 306 10.78 -15.68 -7.79
C GLY A 306 11.52 -14.92 -8.90
N GLY A 307 10.85 -14.01 -9.59
CA GLY A 307 11.50 -13.13 -10.56
C GLY A 307 12.48 -12.15 -9.92
N LEU A 308 12.15 -11.61 -8.74
CA LEU A 308 13.07 -10.78 -7.96
C LEU A 308 14.26 -11.57 -7.42
N ASP A 309 14.07 -12.82 -6.99
CA ASP A 309 15.18 -13.69 -6.56
C ASP A 309 16.22 -13.89 -7.66
N ARG A 310 15.76 -14.10 -8.89
CA ARG A 310 16.64 -14.23 -10.06
C ARG A 310 17.41 -12.95 -10.36
N ILE A 311 16.75 -11.80 -10.19
CA ILE A 311 17.41 -10.49 -10.31
C ILE A 311 18.44 -10.31 -9.19
N ASN A 312 18.12 -10.72 -7.95
CA ASN A 312 19.04 -10.64 -6.82
C ASN A 312 20.33 -11.43 -7.10
N LYS A 313 20.20 -12.68 -7.57
CA LYS A 313 21.35 -13.53 -7.90
C LYS A 313 22.29 -12.92 -8.93
N ALA A 314 21.75 -12.23 -9.94
CA ALA A 314 22.58 -11.69 -11.02
C ALA A 314 23.05 -10.24 -10.79
N ARG A 315 22.28 -9.43 -10.07
CA ARG A 315 22.49 -7.97 -9.94
C ARG A 315 22.59 -7.44 -8.52
N ASN A 316 22.31 -8.25 -7.51
CA ASN A 316 22.16 -7.86 -6.11
C ASN A 316 21.04 -6.80 -5.90
N ILE A 317 20.03 -7.16 -5.12
CA ILE A 317 19.00 -6.22 -4.63
C ILE A 317 19.48 -5.71 -3.27
N LEU A 318 19.78 -4.41 -3.17
CA LEU A 318 20.21 -3.81 -1.91
C LEU A 318 19.09 -3.83 -0.86
N THR A 319 17.92 -3.35 -1.26
CA THR A 319 16.73 -3.31 -0.41
C THR A 319 15.50 -3.27 -1.31
N CYS A 320 14.46 -3.98 -0.88
CA CYS A 320 13.15 -3.91 -1.47
C CYS A 320 12.20 -3.13 -0.55
N PHE A 321 11.68 -2.01 -1.04
CA PHE A 321 10.71 -1.19 -0.33
C PHE A 321 9.30 -1.57 -0.77
N ASP A 322 8.55 -2.17 0.14
CA ASP A 322 7.18 -2.61 -0.08
C ASP A 322 6.19 -1.53 0.36
N PHE A 323 5.25 -1.17 -0.52
CA PHE A 323 4.15 -0.26 -0.19
C PHE A 323 2.81 -0.99 -0.37
N SER A 324 1.99 -1.04 0.69
CA SER A 324 0.64 -1.58 0.57
C SER A 324 -0.30 -1.02 1.63
N ALA A 325 -1.60 -0.98 1.33
CA ALA A 325 -2.63 -0.68 2.33
C ALA A 325 -3.04 -1.91 3.13
N THR A 326 -2.84 -3.10 2.55
CA THR A 326 -3.33 -4.39 3.04
C THR A 326 -2.23 -5.45 2.94
N PRO A 327 -1.09 -5.31 3.65
CA PRO A 327 0.06 -6.20 3.55
C PRO A 327 -0.21 -7.57 4.21
N PHE A 328 -1.15 -8.32 3.64
CA PHE A 328 -1.58 -9.64 4.07
C PHE A 328 -1.24 -10.66 2.98
N ALA A 329 -0.62 -11.77 3.39
CA ALA A 329 -0.45 -12.95 2.55
C ALA A 329 -1.63 -13.91 2.76
N PRO A 330 -2.22 -14.44 1.67
CA PRO A 330 -3.23 -15.49 1.75
C PRO A 330 -2.68 -16.76 2.43
N SER A 331 -3.31 -17.20 3.54
CA SER A 331 -2.84 -18.34 4.35
C SER A 331 -3.66 -19.63 4.17
N GLY A 332 -4.78 -19.57 3.45
CA GLY A 332 -5.61 -20.74 3.14
C GLY A 332 -6.40 -21.35 4.30
N LYS A 333 -6.48 -20.65 5.42
CA LYS A 333 -7.43 -20.97 6.48
C LYS A 333 -8.60 -19.97 6.42
N ARG A 334 -9.61 -20.12 7.29
CA ARG A 334 -10.77 -19.21 7.31
C ARG A 334 -10.27 -17.76 7.37
N SER A 335 -11.11 -16.81 6.92
CA SER A 335 -10.82 -15.35 6.84
C SER A 335 -10.25 -14.71 8.12
N THR A 336 -10.18 -15.45 9.23
CA THR A 336 -9.61 -15.10 10.52
C THR A 336 -8.09 -15.29 10.61
N GLU A 337 -7.43 -15.85 9.59
CA GLU A 337 -6.01 -16.23 9.64
C GLU A 337 -5.14 -15.68 8.49
N GLU A 338 -5.52 -14.59 7.80
CA GLU A 338 -4.59 -13.94 6.85
C GLU A 338 -3.26 -13.57 7.55
N ALA A 339 -2.12 -13.97 6.98
CA ALA A 339 -0.82 -13.76 7.59
C ALA A 339 -0.33 -12.35 7.24
N LEU A 340 -0.27 -11.46 8.23
CA LEU A 340 0.30 -10.13 8.06
C LEU A 340 1.79 -10.24 7.75
N PHE A 341 2.33 -9.35 6.90
CA PHE A 341 3.78 -9.26 6.69
C PHE A 341 4.49 -8.92 8.00
N ASP A 342 5.50 -9.73 8.36
CA ASP A 342 6.28 -9.51 9.58
C ASP A 342 7.30 -8.36 9.43
N TRP A 343 7.64 -7.98 8.20
CA TRP A 343 8.58 -6.90 7.87
C TRP A 343 7.93 -5.51 7.71
N ILE A 344 6.76 -5.29 8.32
CA ILE A 344 6.13 -3.97 8.39
C ILE A 344 6.88 -3.11 9.40
N VAL A 345 7.48 -2.02 8.90
CA VAL A 345 8.30 -1.11 9.70
C VAL A 345 7.63 0.23 9.97
N SER A 346 6.63 0.60 9.15
CA SER A 346 5.80 1.79 9.36
C SER A 346 4.33 1.48 9.09
N ASP A 347 3.43 2.11 9.83
CA ASP A 347 1.99 1.92 9.73
C ASP A 347 1.23 3.25 9.83
N PHE A 348 0.38 3.49 8.84
CA PHE A 348 -0.66 4.51 8.84
C PHE A 348 -1.92 3.92 8.20
N GLY A 349 -2.76 3.31 9.04
CA GLY A 349 -3.92 2.53 8.63
C GLY A 349 -5.12 3.37 8.19
N LEU A 350 -6.18 2.68 7.75
CA LEU A 350 -7.41 3.30 7.29
C LEU A 350 -8.06 4.21 8.35
N ASN A 351 -8.08 3.76 9.62
CA ASN A 351 -8.65 4.55 10.71
C ASN A 351 -7.87 5.85 10.94
N ASP A 352 -6.54 5.81 10.97
CA ASP A 352 -5.72 7.02 11.10
C ASP A 352 -5.93 7.97 9.92
N ALA A 353 -6.08 7.43 8.70
CA ALA A 353 -6.35 8.22 7.51
C ALA A 353 -7.74 8.88 7.52
N ILE A 354 -8.78 8.18 7.99
CA ILE A 354 -10.13 8.76 8.17
C ILE A 354 -10.09 9.84 9.25
N GLU A 355 -9.48 9.54 10.40
CA GLU A 355 -9.41 10.44 11.56
C GLU A 355 -8.56 11.68 11.28
N SER A 356 -7.66 11.62 10.30
CA SER A 356 -6.84 12.74 9.82
C SER A 356 -7.42 13.45 8.58
N GLY A 357 -8.58 13.01 8.09
CA GLY A 357 -9.26 13.62 6.93
C GLY A 357 -8.56 13.39 5.59
N LEU A 358 -7.69 12.38 5.48
CA LEU A 358 -6.91 12.08 4.27
C LEU A 358 -7.67 11.23 3.26
N VAL A 359 -8.67 10.48 3.71
CA VAL A 359 -9.46 9.59 2.86
C VAL A 359 -10.94 9.86 3.05
N LYS A 360 -11.72 9.57 2.01
CA LYS A 360 -13.18 9.65 2.09
C LYS A 360 -13.68 8.59 3.07
N THR A 361 -14.59 8.98 3.96
CA THR A 361 -15.23 8.03 4.87
C THR A 361 -16.20 7.14 4.09
N PRO A 362 -16.01 5.81 4.08
CA PRO A 362 -17.02 4.92 3.54
C PRO A 362 -18.28 5.02 4.41
N ARG A 363 -19.42 5.31 3.80
CA ARG A 363 -20.72 5.26 4.47
C ARG A 363 -21.43 4.01 4.02
N VAL A 364 -21.83 3.16 4.97
CA VAL A 364 -22.81 2.11 4.69
C VAL A 364 -24.17 2.78 4.72
N VAL A 365 -24.83 2.89 3.56
CA VAL A 365 -26.17 3.47 3.48
C VAL A 365 -27.15 2.47 4.09
N ILE A 366 -27.72 2.83 5.25
CA ILE A 366 -28.74 2.04 5.93
C ILE A 366 -29.98 2.95 6.01
N ARG A 367 -30.96 2.69 5.16
CA ARG A 367 -32.31 3.24 5.32
C ARG A 367 -33.10 2.33 6.25
N ASP A 368 -33.46 2.84 7.43
CA ASP A 368 -34.36 2.19 8.40
C ASP A 368 -35.83 2.65 8.21
N ASP A 369 -36.13 3.48 7.20
CA ASP A 369 -37.46 4.06 6.92
C ASP A 369 -38.32 3.26 5.93
N GLY A 370 -37.74 2.28 5.23
CA GLY A 370 -38.51 1.31 4.46
C GLY A 370 -39.09 0.24 5.38
N GLN A 371 -40.34 -0.19 5.17
CA GLN A 371 -40.88 -1.44 5.73
C GLN A 371 -40.11 -2.66 5.19
N LEU A 372 -38.83 -2.78 5.52
CA LEU A 372 -37.95 -3.84 5.06
C LEU A 372 -37.47 -4.59 6.29
N SER A 373 -37.80 -5.88 6.34
CA SER A 373 -37.45 -6.77 7.44
C SER A 373 -35.94 -6.75 7.73
N LYS A 374 -35.55 -7.11 8.96
CA LYS A 374 -34.14 -7.29 9.35
C LYS A 374 -33.33 -8.15 8.36
N ASP A 375 -34.00 -9.03 7.61
CA ASP A 375 -33.40 -9.89 6.60
C ASP A 375 -32.79 -9.10 5.42
N TYR A 376 -33.46 -8.07 4.90
CA TYR A 376 -32.94 -7.32 3.74
C TYR A 376 -31.65 -6.56 4.04
N LYS A 377 -31.49 -6.07 5.28
CA LYS A 377 -30.29 -5.35 5.75
C LYS A 377 -29.05 -6.26 5.73
N SER A 378 -29.20 -7.49 6.23
CA SER A 378 -28.14 -8.50 6.20
C SER A 378 -27.81 -8.94 4.77
N ARG A 379 -28.83 -9.06 3.91
CA ARG A 379 -28.69 -9.47 2.51
C ARG A 379 -27.96 -8.42 1.67
N LEU A 380 -28.30 -7.13 1.79
CA LEU A 380 -27.59 -6.05 1.06
C LEU A 380 -26.13 -5.88 1.51
N TYR A 381 -25.84 -6.09 2.79
CA TYR A 381 -24.46 -6.00 3.28
C TYR A 381 -23.57 -7.12 2.74
N HIS A 382 -24.13 -8.33 2.61
CA HIS A 382 -23.46 -9.48 2.02
C HIS A 382 -23.98 -9.80 0.62
N ILE A 383 -24.31 -8.77 -0.17
CA ILE A 383 -25.04 -8.93 -1.45
C ILE A 383 -24.37 -9.93 -2.39
N TYR A 384 -23.03 -9.96 -2.46
CA TYR A 384 -22.31 -10.90 -3.32
C TYR A 384 -22.24 -12.35 -2.78
N ASN A 385 -22.53 -12.55 -1.49
CA ASN A 385 -22.64 -13.88 -0.88
C ASN A 385 -24.09 -14.37 -0.82
N ASP A 386 -25.07 -13.51 -1.16
CA ASP A 386 -26.47 -13.88 -1.23
C ASP A 386 -26.69 -14.95 -2.30
N PRO A 387 -27.37 -16.07 -1.99
CA PRO A 387 -27.57 -17.15 -2.95
C PRO A 387 -28.20 -16.70 -4.26
N GLU A 388 -29.14 -15.74 -4.23
CA GLU A 388 -29.85 -15.23 -5.42
C GLU A 388 -28.96 -14.35 -6.30
N VAL A 389 -27.97 -13.68 -5.72
CA VAL A 389 -27.04 -12.80 -6.45
C VAL A 389 -25.81 -13.57 -6.90
N LYS A 390 -25.26 -14.42 -6.03
CA LYS A 390 -23.99 -15.11 -6.27
C LYS A 390 -24.06 -16.08 -7.45
N SER A 391 -25.18 -16.79 -7.61
CA SER A 391 -25.38 -17.69 -8.74
C SER A 391 -25.55 -16.94 -10.06
N ASP A 392 -26.13 -15.75 -9.99
CA ASP A 392 -26.57 -14.98 -11.16
C ASP A 392 -25.49 -14.03 -11.69
N ILE A 393 -24.78 -13.30 -10.82
CA ILE A 393 -23.78 -12.32 -11.27
C ILE A 393 -22.49 -12.94 -11.85
N ASN A 394 -22.29 -14.25 -11.67
CA ASN A 394 -21.10 -14.98 -12.12
C ASN A 394 -21.31 -15.78 -13.42
N ARG A 395 -22.52 -15.77 -14.00
CA ARG A 395 -22.77 -16.42 -15.30
C ARG A 395 -22.44 -15.49 -16.45
N LYS A 396 -22.03 -16.08 -17.57
CA LYS A 396 -21.97 -15.35 -18.85
C LYS A 396 -23.38 -15.16 -19.35
N VAL A 397 -23.77 -13.91 -19.53
CA VAL A 397 -25.10 -13.48 -19.98
C VAL A 397 -24.95 -12.45 -21.10
N ASP A 398 -26.00 -12.27 -21.88
CA ASP A 398 -26.07 -11.21 -22.88
C ASP A 398 -26.26 -9.84 -22.21
N GLU A 399 -25.89 -8.75 -22.89
CA GLU A 399 -25.93 -7.38 -22.34
C GLU A 399 -27.34 -6.91 -21.92
N HIS A 400 -28.39 -7.58 -22.38
CA HIS A 400 -29.79 -7.25 -22.09
C HIS A 400 -30.37 -8.02 -20.90
N GLU A 401 -29.63 -8.98 -20.33
CA GLU A 401 -30.09 -9.73 -19.17
C GLU A 401 -30.12 -8.81 -17.93
N PRO A 402 -31.26 -8.70 -17.23
CA PRO A 402 -31.37 -7.84 -16.06
C PRO A 402 -30.47 -8.31 -14.92
N LEU A 403 -30.00 -7.36 -14.11
CA LEU A 403 -29.31 -7.65 -12.86
C LEU A 403 -30.26 -8.33 -11.86
N PRO A 404 -29.74 -9.14 -10.93
CA PRO A 404 -30.55 -9.74 -9.88
C PRO A 404 -31.39 -8.70 -9.15
N ASP A 405 -32.64 -9.04 -8.81
CA ASP A 405 -33.59 -8.10 -8.21
C ASP A 405 -33.03 -7.42 -6.96
N LEU A 406 -32.28 -8.15 -6.13
CA LEU A 406 -31.64 -7.59 -4.94
C LEU A 406 -30.60 -6.50 -5.28
N VAL A 407 -29.85 -6.66 -6.37
CA VAL A 407 -28.88 -5.68 -6.88
C VAL A 407 -29.60 -4.46 -7.44
N THR A 408 -30.64 -4.68 -8.24
CA THR A 408 -31.48 -3.61 -8.81
C THR A 408 -32.13 -2.78 -7.70
N ASN A 409 -32.67 -3.44 -6.67
CA ASN A 409 -33.22 -2.78 -5.49
C ASN A 409 -32.16 -1.99 -4.70
N GLY A 410 -30.96 -2.58 -4.50
CA GLY A 410 -29.83 -1.88 -3.88
C GLY A 410 -29.47 -0.60 -4.64
N TYR A 411 -29.40 -0.67 -5.97
CA TYR A 411 -29.10 0.49 -6.83
C TYR A 411 -30.20 1.56 -6.76
N TYR A 412 -31.47 1.16 -6.73
CA TYR A 412 -32.60 2.07 -6.58
C TYR A 412 -32.56 2.82 -5.22
N LEU A 413 -32.23 2.11 -4.13
CA LEU A 413 -32.07 2.73 -2.80
C LEU A 413 -30.93 3.76 -2.79
N LEU A 414 -29.79 3.44 -3.40
CA LEU A 414 -28.69 4.40 -3.57
C LEU A 414 -29.14 5.62 -4.40
N GLY A 415 -29.93 5.41 -5.44
CA GLY A 415 -30.49 6.49 -6.27
C GLY A 415 -31.38 7.45 -5.49
N LYS A 416 -32.23 6.92 -4.61
CA LYS A 416 -33.06 7.74 -3.70
C LYS A 416 -32.22 8.55 -2.71
N ASP A 417 -31.21 7.94 -2.11
CA ASP A 417 -30.30 8.62 -1.17
C ASP A 417 -29.52 9.76 -1.84
N TRP A 418 -29.04 9.52 -3.06
CA TRP A 418 -28.41 10.54 -3.88
C TRP A 418 -29.38 11.70 -4.18
N LEU A 419 -30.63 11.40 -4.54
CA LEU A 419 -31.63 12.42 -4.88
C LEU A 419 -31.97 13.30 -3.67
N GLU A 420 -32.15 12.73 -2.48
CA GLU A 420 -32.35 13.49 -1.25
C GLU A 420 -31.12 14.34 -0.90
N THR A 421 -29.92 13.78 -1.07
CA THR A 421 -28.68 14.53 -0.87
C THR A 421 -28.57 15.70 -1.84
N ALA A 422 -28.93 15.51 -3.11
CA ALA A 422 -28.90 16.55 -4.14
C ALA A 422 -29.83 17.71 -3.79
N LYS A 423 -31.08 17.42 -3.40
CA LYS A 423 -32.04 18.43 -2.95
C LYS A 423 -31.51 19.23 -1.76
N ARG A 424 -30.99 18.55 -0.74
CA ARG A 424 -30.41 19.21 0.45
C ARG A 424 -29.20 20.09 0.08
N TRP A 425 -28.34 19.64 -0.82
CA TRP A 425 -27.16 20.39 -1.25
C TRP A 425 -27.54 21.62 -2.08
N GLU A 426 -28.60 21.52 -2.88
CA GLU A 426 -29.18 22.64 -3.60
C GLU A 426 -29.78 23.69 -2.65
N GLU A 427 -30.56 23.24 -1.64
CA GLU A 427 -31.12 24.12 -0.60
C GLU A 427 -30.05 24.86 0.20
N THR A 428 -28.94 24.18 0.50
CA THR A 428 -27.79 24.75 1.24
C THR A 428 -26.80 25.50 0.34
N LYS A 429 -27.08 25.64 -0.96
CA LYS A 429 -26.20 26.30 -1.95
C LYS A 429 -24.78 25.76 -1.96
N ALA A 430 -24.63 24.43 -1.82
CA ALA A 430 -23.33 23.79 -1.93
C ALA A 430 -22.72 24.06 -3.32
N LEU A 431 -21.42 24.40 -3.36
CA LEU A 431 -20.71 24.77 -4.59
C LEU A 431 -20.56 23.62 -5.60
N THR A 432 -20.80 22.39 -5.18
CA THR A 432 -20.60 21.17 -5.98
C THR A 432 -21.77 20.22 -5.78
N PRO A 433 -22.38 19.67 -6.84
CA PRO A 433 -23.46 18.70 -6.73
C PRO A 433 -22.94 17.34 -6.26
N PRO A 434 -23.78 16.49 -5.64
CA PRO A 434 -23.39 15.13 -5.31
C PRO A 434 -23.23 14.30 -6.60
N VAL A 435 -22.31 13.34 -6.59
CA VAL A 435 -22.07 12.43 -7.72
C VAL A 435 -22.21 10.99 -7.26
N MET A 436 -22.86 10.16 -8.07
CA MET A 436 -22.85 8.70 -7.93
C MET A 436 -21.89 8.10 -8.96
N ILE A 437 -20.95 7.28 -8.50
CA ILE A 437 -19.97 6.61 -9.36
C ILE A 437 -20.17 5.11 -9.21
N THR A 438 -20.39 4.43 -10.33
CA THR A 438 -20.52 2.97 -10.40
C THR A 438 -19.31 2.40 -11.11
N VAL A 439 -18.59 1.52 -10.41
CA VAL A 439 -17.42 0.83 -10.97
C VAL A 439 -17.82 -0.61 -11.24
N ALA A 440 -17.89 -0.98 -12.51
CA ALA A 440 -18.15 -2.35 -12.94
C ALA A 440 -16.82 -3.03 -13.32
N ASN A 441 -16.61 -4.25 -12.85
CA ASN A 441 -15.54 -5.10 -13.35
C ASN A 441 -15.93 -5.64 -14.72
N ARG A 442 -14.96 -5.74 -15.62
CA ARG A 442 -15.15 -6.21 -16.99
C ARG A 442 -14.98 -7.71 -17.12
#